data_AF-A0A2S9PMS0-F1
#
_entry.id   AF-A0A2S9PMS0-F1
#
_cell.length_a   1.000
_cell.length_b   1.000
_cell.length_c   1.000
_cell.angle_alpha   90.00
_cell.angle_beta   90.00
_cell.angle_gamma   90.00
#
_symmetry.space_group_name_H-M   'P 1'
#
loop_
_entity.id
_entity.type
_entity.pdbx_description
1 polymer ?
#
loop_
_entity_poly.entity_id
_entity_poly.type
_entity_poly.pdbx_seq_one_letter_code
_entity_poly.pdbx_strand_id
1 'polypeptide(L)'
;MYSATMPRNFAAKVFGRLMNAAFLSQQHALTDLGPFTGLVWRCVCKELNTLDLTACGGCHEARLWTKDVTPPRYQYGTLLEDLRAALTEWFDDRPKVRRPAAISFRVTTEYDDGPAWATWDTTAYFTDSPTGQTYGEDFERSFVSEALVELGDFDRPQVGDVLRVVIPSPFTEPAEGTRSTEYTYTVSEYAVEAASVLGEGWGTESGYIGAYGKLWGPDGPTYRVFVDEYDDLVVALHDDPDGKRITVDLPNGAPSLPYELRAVGEDIAAIIRANFA
;
A
#
# COMPACT_ATOMS: atom_id res chain seq x y z
N MET A 1 -3.70 2.86 -22.56
CA MET A 1 -3.41 4.19 -21.97
C MET A 1 -2.16 4.05 -21.11
N TYR A 2 -1.21 4.97 -21.23
CA TYR A 2 0.01 4.96 -20.42
C TYR A 2 -0.38 5.37 -18.99
N SER A 3 -0.39 4.42 -18.05
CA SER A 3 -0.38 4.75 -16.61
C SER A 3 0.83 5.65 -16.38
N ALA A 4 0.58 6.92 -16.04
CA ALA A 4 1.65 7.86 -15.74
C ALA A 4 2.15 7.57 -14.32
N THR A 5 2.75 6.40 -14.14
CA THR A 5 3.61 6.13 -12.98
C THR A 5 4.63 7.26 -12.97
N MET A 6 4.62 8.09 -11.93
CA MET A 6 5.78 8.95 -11.69
C MET A 6 6.96 8.00 -11.58
N PRO A 7 7.93 8.05 -12.51
CA PRO A 7 9.08 7.16 -12.42
C PRO A 7 9.70 7.35 -11.04
N ARG A 8 10.24 6.31 -10.38
CA ARG A 8 10.90 6.48 -9.06
C ARG A 8 11.93 7.62 -9.04
N ASN A 9 12.52 7.91 -10.21
CA ASN A 9 13.41 9.06 -10.46
C ASN A 9 12.73 10.44 -10.32
N PHE A 10 11.42 10.55 -10.50
CA PHE A 10 10.65 11.77 -10.35
C PHE A 10 10.44 12.14 -8.88
N ALA A 11 10.08 11.20 -8.01
CA ALA A 11 9.95 11.45 -6.57
C ALA A 11 11.28 11.96 -5.97
N ALA A 12 12.40 11.32 -6.34
CA ALA A 12 13.74 11.77 -5.97
C ALA A 12 14.06 13.18 -6.49
N LYS A 13 13.70 13.49 -7.75
CA LYS A 13 13.87 14.83 -8.33
C LYS A 13 13.01 15.88 -7.63
N VAL A 14 11.77 15.54 -7.26
CA VAL A 14 10.87 16.43 -6.51
C VAL A 14 11.45 16.70 -5.13
N PHE A 15 11.89 15.66 -4.41
CA PHE A 15 12.51 15.83 -3.09
C PHE A 15 13.77 16.70 -3.16
N GLY A 16 14.65 16.48 -4.15
CA GLY A 16 15.81 17.34 -4.37
C GLY A 16 15.46 18.80 -4.66
N ARG A 17 14.40 19.05 -5.44
CA ARG A 17 13.90 20.41 -5.68
C ARG A 17 13.31 21.05 -4.43
N LEU A 18 12.57 20.29 -3.62
CA LEU A 18 12.03 20.75 -2.34
C LEU A 18 13.16 21.13 -1.37
N MET A 19 14.19 20.29 -1.26
CA MET A 19 15.36 20.57 -0.42
C MET A 19 16.08 21.86 -0.83
N ASN A 20 16.26 22.09 -2.13
CA ASN A 20 16.89 23.31 -2.65
C ASN A 20 16.04 24.58 -2.46
N ALA A 21 14.71 24.43 -2.46
CA ALA A 21 13.78 25.55 -2.28
C ALA A 21 13.51 25.87 -0.80
N ALA A 22 13.76 24.92 0.10
CA ALA A 22 13.48 25.05 1.53
C ALA A 22 14.50 25.93 2.26
N PHE A 23 14.02 26.70 3.25
CA PHE A 23 14.90 27.40 4.18
C PHE A 23 15.71 26.39 5.02
N LEU A 24 16.88 26.80 5.53
CA LEU A 24 17.72 25.93 6.38
C LEU A 24 16.95 25.32 7.57
N SER A 25 16.04 26.09 8.18
CA SER A 25 15.18 25.61 9.27
C SER A 25 14.18 24.52 8.83
N GLN A 26 13.79 24.50 7.57
CA GLN A 26 12.87 23.52 6.98
C GLN A 26 13.59 22.30 6.42
N GLN A 27 14.85 22.45 6.00
CA GLN A 27 15.66 21.35 5.48
C GLN A 27 15.77 20.24 6.52
N HIS A 28 15.94 20.55 7.81
CA HIS A 28 15.98 19.53 8.86
C HIS A 28 14.68 18.71 8.91
N ALA A 29 13.52 19.38 8.87
CA ALA A 29 12.23 18.69 8.85
C ALA A 29 12.08 17.82 7.59
N LEU A 30 12.53 18.29 6.43
CA LEU A 30 12.51 17.51 5.19
C LEU A 30 13.48 16.32 5.23
N THR A 31 14.65 16.44 5.85
CA THR A 31 15.60 15.33 6.02
C THR A 31 15.08 14.24 6.94
N ASP A 32 14.15 14.57 7.85
CA ASP A 32 13.51 13.59 8.73
C ASP A 32 12.25 13.00 8.09
N LEU A 33 11.43 13.84 7.45
CA LEU A 33 10.20 13.43 6.77
C LEU A 33 10.45 12.62 5.50
N GLY A 34 11.51 12.92 4.75
CA GLY A 34 11.82 12.22 3.50
C GLY A 34 12.00 10.72 3.71
N PRO A 35 12.88 10.28 4.64
CA PRO A 35 12.99 8.89 5.03
C PRO A 35 11.70 8.33 5.63
N PHE A 36 11.02 9.07 6.51
CA PHE A 36 9.79 8.61 7.16
C PHE A 36 8.67 8.32 6.15
N THR A 37 8.55 9.12 5.10
CA THR A 37 7.58 8.95 4.00
C THR A 37 8.07 8.00 2.91
N GLY A 38 9.30 7.48 3.04
CA GLY A 38 9.90 6.58 2.07
C GLY A 38 10.26 7.25 0.75
N LEU A 39 10.44 8.57 0.69
CA LEU A 39 10.90 9.29 -0.52
C LEU A 39 12.41 9.17 -0.74
N VAL A 40 13.14 9.01 0.36
CA VAL A 40 14.59 8.76 0.41
C VAL A 40 14.86 7.69 1.45
N TRP A 41 16.10 7.23 1.54
CA TRP A 41 16.53 6.37 2.63
C TRP A 41 17.77 6.92 3.31
N ARG A 42 17.86 6.67 4.62
CA ARG A 42 19.01 7.03 5.44
C ARG A 42 19.92 5.82 5.54
N CYS A 43 21.20 6.01 5.25
CA CYS A 43 22.22 4.99 5.44
C CYS A 43 22.67 4.90 6.91
N VAL A 44 23.35 3.82 7.29
CA VAL A 44 23.97 3.65 8.61
C VAL A 44 24.99 4.76 8.92
N CYS A 45 25.67 5.29 7.89
CA CYS A 45 26.55 6.47 8.02
C CYS A 45 25.80 7.81 8.10
N LYS A 46 24.46 7.78 8.19
CA LYS A 46 23.54 8.93 8.25
C LYS A 46 23.31 9.70 6.95
N GLU A 47 24.03 9.37 5.88
CA GLU A 47 23.83 9.94 4.54
C GLU A 47 22.41 9.65 4.01
N LEU A 48 21.79 10.65 3.38
CA LEU A 48 20.52 10.50 2.68
C LEU A 48 20.74 10.10 1.23
N ASN A 49 19.99 9.11 0.80
CA ASN A 49 20.13 8.51 -0.52
C ASN A 49 18.75 8.42 -1.18
N THR A 50 18.71 8.60 -2.48
CA THR A 50 17.49 8.42 -3.25
C THR A 50 17.13 6.93 -3.37
N LEU A 51 15.84 6.62 -3.54
CA LEU A 51 15.35 5.23 -3.57
C LEU A 51 15.80 4.42 -4.80
N ASP A 52 16.35 5.04 -5.82
CA ASP A 52 16.96 4.37 -6.97
C ASP A 52 18.36 3.83 -6.64
N LEU A 53 19.05 4.42 -5.65
CA LEU A 53 20.34 3.93 -5.20
C LEU A 53 20.19 2.65 -4.38
N THR A 54 20.88 1.59 -4.82
CA THR A 54 20.97 0.32 -4.11
C THR A 54 22.09 0.28 -3.08
N ALA A 55 23.00 1.26 -3.12
CA ALA A 55 24.09 1.44 -2.17
C ALA A 55 24.24 2.93 -1.82
N CYS A 56 24.80 3.21 -0.66
CA CYS A 56 24.99 4.57 -0.18
C CYS A 56 26.02 5.32 -1.04
N GLY A 57 25.71 6.55 -1.45
CA GLY A 57 26.65 7.42 -2.16
C GLY A 57 27.90 7.77 -1.33
N GLY A 58 27.73 7.94 -0.01
CA GLY A 58 28.82 8.29 0.92
C GLY A 58 29.71 7.12 1.36
N CYS A 59 29.14 6.03 1.92
CA CYS A 59 29.92 4.92 2.48
C CYS A 59 29.85 3.61 1.67
N HIS A 60 29.13 3.58 0.55
CA HIS A 60 28.94 2.40 -0.31
C HIS A 60 28.27 1.18 0.33
N GLU A 61 27.82 1.28 1.58
CA GLU A 61 27.00 0.24 2.22
C GLU A 61 25.71 0.00 1.45
N ALA A 62 25.37 -1.29 1.30
CA ALA A 62 24.16 -1.69 0.60
C ALA A 62 22.90 -1.24 1.36
N ARG A 63 21.87 -0.81 0.63
CA ARG A 63 20.57 -0.57 1.23
C ARG A 63 19.94 -1.90 1.61
N LEU A 64 19.76 -2.11 2.91
CA LEU A 64 19.43 -3.43 3.49
C LEU A 64 18.08 -4.01 3.04
N TRP A 65 17.17 -3.20 2.50
CA TRP A 65 15.88 -3.61 1.97
C TRP A 65 15.79 -3.50 0.43
N THR A 66 16.91 -3.67 -0.28
CA THR A 66 16.91 -3.78 -1.76
C THR A 66 16.69 -5.20 -2.25
N LYS A 67 17.08 -6.17 -1.43
CA LYS A 67 17.04 -7.58 -1.75
C LYS A 67 16.89 -8.37 -0.46
N ASP A 68 16.19 -9.48 -0.57
CA ASP A 68 16.13 -10.47 0.49
C ASP A 68 17.54 -11.00 0.81
N VAL A 69 17.76 -11.35 2.07
CA VAL A 69 18.93 -12.09 2.53
C VAL A 69 18.46 -13.45 2.98
N THR A 70 19.02 -14.48 2.36
CA THR A 70 18.76 -15.87 2.69
C THR A 70 20.08 -16.55 3.05
N PRO A 71 20.06 -17.63 3.85
CA PRO A 71 21.21 -18.51 3.94
C PRO A 71 21.70 -18.93 2.54
N PRO A 72 23.02 -19.06 2.31
CA PRO A 72 23.59 -19.27 0.97
C PRO A 72 23.33 -20.67 0.40
N ARG A 73 22.63 -21.53 1.13
CA ARG A 73 22.49 -22.95 0.82
C ARG A 73 21.39 -23.22 -0.21
N TYR A 74 20.34 -22.40 -0.24
CA TYR A 74 19.15 -22.68 -1.06
C TYR A 74 18.52 -21.43 -1.68
N GLN A 75 17.85 -21.64 -2.82
CA GLN A 75 16.93 -20.67 -3.41
C GLN A 75 15.51 -21.06 -3.00
N TYR A 76 14.88 -20.27 -2.15
CA TYR A 76 13.55 -20.59 -1.60
C TYR A 76 12.40 -20.43 -2.60
N GLY A 77 12.60 -19.71 -3.72
CA GLY A 77 11.58 -19.56 -4.77
C GLY A 77 10.26 -19.02 -4.23
N THR A 78 9.18 -19.74 -4.50
CA THR A 78 7.80 -19.38 -4.12
C THR A 78 7.60 -19.31 -2.61
N LEU A 79 8.32 -20.11 -1.81
CA LEU A 79 8.22 -20.05 -0.34
C LEU A 79 8.61 -18.68 0.23
N LEU A 80 9.55 -18.00 -0.43
CA LEU A 80 9.94 -16.64 -0.05
C LEU A 80 8.89 -15.61 -0.51
N GLU A 81 8.17 -15.91 -1.59
CA GLU A 81 7.05 -15.08 -2.05
C GLU A 81 5.85 -15.19 -1.09
N ASP A 82 5.55 -16.39 -0.60
CA ASP A 82 4.49 -16.65 0.37
C ASP A 82 4.78 -15.94 1.70
N LEU A 83 6.01 -16.04 2.22
CA LEU A 83 6.42 -15.29 3.40
C LEU A 83 6.31 -13.77 3.20
N ARG A 84 6.65 -13.27 2.00
CA ARG A 84 6.55 -11.85 1.66
C ARG A 84 5.09 -11.39 1.59
N ALA A 85 4.20 -12.23 1.06
CA ALA A 85 2.77 -11.96 1.01
C ALA A 85 2.17 -11.92 2.43
N ALA A 86 2.49 -12.92 3.26
CA ALA A 86 2.06 -12.97 4.66
C ALA A 86 2.53 -11.76 5.47
N LEU A 87 3.79 -11.34 5.29
CA LEU A 87 4.30 -10.11 5.92
C LEU A 87 3.56 -8.87 5.42
N THR A 88 3.26 -8.79 4.12
CA THR A 88 2.53 -7.66 3.54
C THR A 88 1.15 -7.54 4.16
N GLU A 89 0.39 -8.63 4.18
CA GLU A 89 -0.94 -8.71 4.80
C GLU A 89 -0.90 -8.32 6.28
N TRP A 90 0.03 -8.90 7.04
CA TRP A 90 0.22 -8.59 8.46
C TRP A 90 0.39 -7.09 8.74
N PHE A 91 1.16 -6.39 7.91
CA PHE A 91 1.37 -4.94 8.08
C PHE A 91 0.25 -4.09 7.50
N ASP A 92 -0.54 -4.61 6.56
CA ASP A 92 -1.69 -3.90 5.99
C ASP A 92 -2.92 -3.92 6.89
N ASP A 93 -3.11 -5.01 7.65
CA ASP A 93 -4.25 -5.17 8.57
C ASP A 93 -4.11 -4.39 9.88
N ARG A 94 -2.94 -3.81 10.12
CA ARG A 94 -2.64 -3.12 11.38
C ARG A 94 -2.91 -1.63 11.27
N PRO A 95 -3.21 -0.97 12.41
CA PRO A 95 -3.23 0.49 12.45
C PRO A 95 -1.97 1.01 11.78
N LYS A 96 -2.06 2.10 11.02
CA LYS A 96 -0.99 2.69 10.18
C LYS A 96 0.20 3.24 10.99
N VAL A 97 0.63 2.54 12.03
CA VAL A 97 1.95 2.62 12.61
C VAL A 97 2.89 2.19 11.49
N ARG A 98 3.69 3.16 11.05
CA ARG A 98 4.85 3.04 10.18
C ARG A 98 5.23 1.61 9.77
N ARG A 99 5.09 1.30 8.49
CA ARG A 99 5.42 0.00 7.88
C ARG A 99 6.94 -0.19 7.75
N PRO A 100 7.50 -1.32 8.17
CA PRO A 100 8.90 -1.66 7.91
C PRO A 100 9.17 -1.85 6.41
N ALA A 101 10.38 -1.50 5.99
CA ALA A 101 10.88 -1.78 4.64
C ALA A 101 11.43 -3.21 4.51
N ALA A 102 11.86 -3.81 5.63
CA ALA A 102 12.21 -5.22 5.70
C ALA A 102 12.05 -5.73 7.14
N ILE A 103 11.88 -7.05 7.28
CA ILE A 103 11.90 -7.76 8.55
C ILE A 103 12.98 -8.84 8.47
N SER A 104 13.75 -9.03 9.54
CA SER A 104 14.62 -10.19 9.66
C SER A 104 14.26 -11.09 10.84
N PHE A 105 14.41 -12.38 10.59
CA PHE A 105 14.28 -13.48 11.53
C PHE A 105 15.66 -14.10 11.74
N ARG A 106 15.95 -14.49 12.98
CA ARG A 106 17.19 -15.17 13.35
C ARG A 106 16.84 -16.53 13.95
N VAL A 107 17.69 -17.52 13.69
CA VAL A 107 17.66 -18.79 14.43
C VAL A 107 18.38 -18.61 15.76
N THR A 108 17.64 -18.64 16.87
CA THR A 108 18.19 -18.66 18.22
C THR A 108 18.13 -20.11 18.73
N THR A 109 19.17 -20.60 19.39
CA THR A 109 19.28 -21.99 19.89
C THR A 109 18.21 -22.42 20.88
N GLU A 110 17.29 -21.54 21.26
CA GLU A 110 16.49 -21.63 22.47
C GLU A 110 15.11 -22.26 22.25
N TYR A 111 14.74 -22.62 21.02
CA TYR A 111 13.44 -23.22 20.72
C TYR A 111 13.56 -24.73 20.49
N ASP A 112 13.18 -25.51 21.49
CA ASP A 112 13.46 -26.95 21.60
C ASP A 112 12.49 -27.84 20.76
N ASP A 113 11.41 -27.29 20.18
CA ASP A 113 10.37 -28.11 19.48
C ASP A 113 9.46 -27.32 18.49
N GLY A 114 9.93 -26.22 17.88
CA GLY A 114 9.09 -25.36 16.99
C GLY A 114 9.90 -24.57 15.95
N PRO A 115 9.23 -23.73 15.11
CA PRO A 115 9.76 -23.24 13.83
C PRO A 115 11.17 -22.69 14.01
N ALA A 116 12.07 -23.13 13.15
CA ALA A 116 13.49 -22.87 13.34
C ALA A 116 13.85 -21.37 13.25
N TRP A 117 12.94 -20.51 12.77
CA TRP A 117 13.07 -19.06 12.78
C TRP A 117 12.33 -18.43 13.97
N ALA A 118 13.02 -17.62 14.78
CA ALA A 118 12.39 -16.95 15.93
C ALA A 118 11.37 -15.89 15.48
N THR A 119 10.11 -16.05 15.90
CA THR A 119 9.01 -15.12 15.62
C THR A 119 8.94 -13.92 16.59
N TRP A 120 9.60 -14.04 17.75
CA TRP A 120 9.55 -13.09 18.87
C TRP A 120 10.81 -12.20 19.01
N ASP A 121 11.93 -12.55 18.35
CA ASP A 121 13.17 -11.74 18.31
C ASP A 121 13.47 -11.27 16.88
N THR A 122 12.48 -10.62 16.28
CA THR A 122 12.60 -10.13 14.91
C THR A 122 13.13 -8.70 14.88
N THR A 123 13.83 -8.35 13.80
CA THR A 123 14.35 -6.98 13.61
C THR A 123 13.61 -6.32 12.45
N ALA A 124 12.98 -5.18 12.73
CA ALA A 124 12.33 -4.33 11.73
C ALA A 124 13.31 -3.27 11.22
N TYR A 125 13.42 -3.16 9.90
CA TYR A 125 14.23 -2.15 9.22
C TYR A 125 13.32 -1.11 8.60
N PHE A 126 13.58 0.16 8.88
CA PHE A 126 12.83 1.28 8.32
C PHE A 126 13.71 2.10 7.40
N THR A 127 13.08 2.85 6.51
CA THR A 127 13.75 3.72 5.55
C THR A 127 14.61 4.81 6.18
N ASP A 128 14.31 5.20 7.41
CA ASP A 128 15.04 6.18 8.22
C ASP A 128 15.92 5.56 9.33
N SER A 129 15.71 4.28 9.65
CA SER A 129 16.38 3.52 10.70
C SER A 129 16.95 2.23 10.13
N PRO A 130 18.05 2.33 9.35
CA PRO A 130 18.62 1.21 8.63
C PRO A 130 19.38 0.24 9.53
N THR A 131 19.71 0.59 10.78
CA THR A 131 20.37 -0.33 11.70
C THR A 131 19.45 -1.45 12.16
N GLY A 132 18.15 -1.32 11.89
CA GLY A 132 17.13 -2.20 12.44
C GLY A 132 16.83 -1.85 13.91
N GLN A 133 15.65 -2.25 14.36
CA GLN A 133 15.25 -2.22 15.75
C GLN A 133 14.49 -3.49 16.06
N THR A 134 14.57 -3.99 17.30
CA THR A 134 13.75 -5.11 17.75
C THR A 134 12.28 -4.78 17.51
N TYR A 135 11.59 -5.67 16.83
CA TYR A 135 10.17 -5.56 16.58
C TYR A 135 9.44 -6.19 17.77
N GLY A 136 8.65 -5.38 18.47
CA GLY A 136 8.08 -5.77 19.77
C GLY A 136 6.86 -6.69 19.69
N GLU A 137 6.46 -7.09 18.49
CA GLU A 137 5.32 -7.98 18.29
C GLU A 137 5.79 -9.35 17.78
N ASP A 138 5.11 -10.37 18.29
CA ASP A 138 5.35 -11.76 17.90
C ASP A 138 4.47 -12.12 16.69
N PHE A 139 5.04 -12.87 15.76
CA PHE A 139 4.33 -13.42 14.61
C PHE A 139 3.68 -14.78 14.89
N GLU A 140 3.73 -15.29 16.12
CA GLU A 140 3.03 -16.52 16.51
C GLU A 140 1.55 -16.52 16.08
N ARG A 141 1.10 -17.67 15.54
CA ARG A 141 -0.28 -17.89 15.08
C ARG A 141 -0.74 -16.95 13.97
N SER A 142 0.19 -16.61 13.08
CA SER A 142 -0.07 -15.83 11.86
C SER A 142 0.38 -16.58 10.61
N PHE A 143 -0.08 -16.13 9.44
CA PHE A 143 0.43 -16.63 8.16
C PHE A 143 1.95 -16.45 8.02
N VAL A 144 2.55 -15.48 8.73
CA VAL A 144 4.02 -15.31 8.77
C VAL A 144 4.65 -16.51 9.48
N SER A 145 4.10 -16.94 10.63
CA SER A 145 4.62 -18.12 11.32
C SER A 145 4.44 -19.41 10.51
N GLU A 146 3.34 -19.57 9.78
CA GLU A 146 3.09 -20.72 8.90
C GLU A 146 4.11 -20.77 7.75
N ALA A 147 4.32 -19.65 7.05
CA ALA A 147 5.33 -19.58 5.99
C ALA A 147 6.76 -19.84 6.50
N LEU A 148 7.09 -19.42 7.73
CA LEU A 148 8.40 -19.72 8.34
C LEU A 148 8.57 -21.20 8.70
N VAL A 149 7.49 -21.90 9.09
CA VAL A 149 7.51 -23.36 9.29
C VAL A 149 7.84 -24.05 7.97
N GLU A 150 7.14 -23.70 6.89
CA GLU A 150 7.37 -24.30 5.57
C GLU A 150 8.81 -24.08 5.06
N LEU A 151 9.35 -22.88 5.27
CA LEU A 151 10.75 -22.59 4.98
C LEU A 151 11.71 -23.44 5.80
N GLY A 152 11.42 -23.65 7.08
CA GLY A 152 12.23 -24.48 7.99
C GLY A 152 12.17 -25.97 7.66
N ASP A 153 11.03 -26.46 7.17
CA ASP A 153 10.87 -27.84 6.69
C ASP A 153 11.61 -28.06 5.37
N PHE A 154 11.65 -27.04 4.51
CA PHE A 154 12.38 -27.07 3.24
C PHE A 154 13.91 -27.00 3.43
N ASP A 155 14.40 -26.06 4.25
CA ASP A 155 15.81 -25.93 4.64
C ASP A 155 15.90 -25.80 6.15
N ARG A 156 16.45 -26.82 6.81
CA ARG A 156 16.68 -26.79 8.26
C ARG A 156 17.72 -25.70 8.58
N PRO A 157 17.31 -24.53 9.10
CA PRO A 157 18.21 -23.42 9.27
C PRO A 157 19.08 -23.67 10.51
N GLN A 158 20.26 -23.09 10.49
CA GLN A 158 21.28 -23.28 11.51
C GLN A 158 21.30 -22.08 12.45
N VAL A 159 21.74 -22.32 13.69
CA VAL A 159 21.97 -21.27 14.66
C VAL A 159 22.80 -20.14 14.07
N GLY A 160 22.29 -18.91 14.17
CA GLY A 160 22.93 -17.73 13.63
C GLY A 160 22.61 -17.44 12.15
N ASP A 161 21.87 -18.32 11.46
CA ASP A 161 21.29 -17.97 10.18
C ASP A 161 20.34 -16.77 10.33
N VAL A 162 20.35 -15.92 9.31
CA VAL A 162 19.49 -14.74 9.22
C VAL A 162 18.72 -14.80 7.91
N LEU A 163 17.41 -14.74 8.03
CA LEU A 163 16.48 -14.54 6.92
C LEU A 163 15.99 -13.11 7.00
N ARG A 164 16.25 -12.29 5.99
CA ARG A 164 15.70 -10.93 5.87
C ARG A 164 14.84 -10.83 4.64
N VAL A 165 13.59 -10.44 4.81
CA VAL A 165 12.62 -10.31 3.73
C VAL A 165 12.28 -8.83 3.55
N VAL A 166 12.42 -8.36 2.30
CA VAL A 166 11.99 -7.03 1.89
C VAL A 166 10.48 -7.02 1.78
N ILE A 167 9.88 -6.04 2.45
CA ILE A 167 8.45 -5.83 2.40
C ILE A 167 8.18 -4.81 1.30
N PRO A 168 7.40 -5.16 0.27
CA PRO A 168 7.02 -4.19 -0.76
C PRO A 168 6.41 -2.96 -0.11
N SER A 169 6.73 -1.78 -0.64
CA SER A 169 6.00 -0.57 -0.25
C SER A 169 4.52 -0.76 -0.62
N PRO A 170 3.55 -0.28 0.18
CA PRO A 170 2.13 -0.31 -0.18
C PRO A 170 1.85 0.50 -1.46
N PHE A 171 2.80 1.36 -1.86
CA PHE A 171 2.78 2.12 -3.12
C PHE A 171 3.50 1.40 -4.28
N THR A 172 3.98 0.17 -4.07
CA THR A 172 4.46 -0.67 -5.16
C THR A 172 3.23 -1.28 -5.80
N GLU A 173 2.97 -0.98 -7.07
CA GLU A 173 1.94 -1.72 -7.80
C GLU A 173 2.19 -3.23 -7.62
N PRO A 174 1.15 -4.04 -7.39
CA PRO A 174 1.32 -5.48 -7.37
C PRO A 174 2.02 -5.90 -8.66
N ALA A 175 2.99 -6.81 -8.56
CA ALA A 175 3.61 -7.37 -9.75
C ALA A 175 2.50 -7.84 -10.69
N GLU A 176 2.58 -7.45 -11.97
CA GLU A 176 1.61 -7.81 -13.02
C GLU A 176 1.21 -9.29 -12.85
N GLY A 177 -0.03 -9.53 -12.41
CA GLY A 177 -0.59 -10.89 -12.31
C GLY A 177 -1.23 -11.33 -10.99
N THR A 178 -1.22 -10.54 -9.90
CA THR A 178 -1.75 -11.03 -8.59
C THR A 178 -2.97 -10.31 -8.02
N ARG A 179 -3.59 -9.37 -8.75
CA ARG A 179 -4.94 -8.87 -8.40
C ARG A 179 -5.81 -8.79 -9.65
N SER A 180 -6.70 -9.75 -9.81
CA SER A 180 -7.89 -9.58 -10.65
C SER A 180 -8.96 -8.83 -9.85
N THR A 181 -8.65 -7.62 -9.40
CA THR A 181 -9.70 -6.60 -9.30
C THR A 181 -9.46 -5.74 -10.53
N GLU A 182 -10.28 -5.95 -11.55
CA GLU A 182 -10.22 -5.20 -12.82
C GLU A 182 -10.18 -3.67 -12.60
N TYR A 183 -10.62 -3.22 -11.42
CA TYR A 183 -10.64 -1.84 -10.99
C TYR A 183 -9.86 -1.62 -9.68
N THR A 184 -9.22 -0.45 -9.56
CA THR A 184 -8.47 -0.03 -8.37
C THR A 184 -9.39 0.33 -7.21
N TYR A 185 -10.57 0.89 -7.52
CA TYR A 185 -11.58 1.32 -6.56
C TYR A 185 -12.87 0.54 -6.75
N THR A 186 -13.50 0.19 -5.64
CA THR A 186 -14.86 -0.36 -5.56
C THR A 186 -15.89 0.69 -5.92
N VAL A 187 -17.07 0.28 -6.42
CA VAL A 187 -18.18 1.20 -6.74
C VAL A 187 -18.58 2.07 -5.53
N SER A 188 -18.52 1.53 -4.32
CA SER A 188 -18.80 2.29 -3.10
C SER A 188 -17.85 3.46 -2.87
N GLU A 189 -16.59 3.37 -3.29
CA GLU A 189 -15.62 4.46 -3.12
C GLU A 189 -15.94 5.66 -4.03
N TYR A 190 -16.51 5.44 -5.22
CA TYR A 190 -17.02 6.52 -6.07
C TYR A 190 -18.17 7.27 -5.38
N ALA A 191 -19.07 6.56 -4.70
CA ALA A 191 -20.13 7.18 -3.92
C ALA A 191 -19.58 7.95 -2.70
N VAL A 192 -18.52 7.45 -2.05
CA VAL A 192 -17.85 8.20 -0.96
C VAL A 192 -17.29 9.53 -1.47
N GLU A 193 -16.57 9.53 -2.59
CA GLU A 193 -16.06 10.78 -3.16
C GLU A 193 -17.19 11.71 -3.62
N ALA A 194 -18.24 11.18 -4.23
CA ALA A 194 -19.40 11.98 -4.61
C ALA A 194 -20.09 12.66 -3.40
N ALA A 195 -20.30 11.93 -2.30
CA ALA A 195 -20.87 12.50 -1.08
C ALA A 195 -19.98 13.61 -0.49
N SER A 196 -18.66 13.40 -0.49
CA SER A 196 -17.67 14.40 -0.07
C SER A 196 -17.77 15.70 -0.89
N VAL A 197 -17.96 15.59 -2.21
CA VAL A 197 -18.12 16.74 -3.11
C VAL A 197 -19.50 17.41 -2.98
N LEU A 198 -20.55 16.63 -2.71
CA LEU A 198 -21.90 17.15 -2.52
C LEU A 198 -21.99 18.02 -1.26
N GLY A 199 -21.19 17.71 -0.24
CA GLY A 199 -20.93 18.54 0.92
C GLY A 199 -21.73 18.14 2.15
N GLU A 200 -21.87 19.07 3.09
CA GLU A 200 -22.53 18.82 4.38
C GLU A 200 -23.99 18.33 4.20
N GLY A 201 -24.39 17.36 5.00
CA GLY A 201 -25.72 16.74 4.96
C GLY A 201 -25.85 15.56 4.00
N TRP A 202 -24.85 15.31 3.15
CA TRP A 202 -24.80 14.12 2.30
C TRP A 202 -24.09 12.96 3.00
N GLY A 203 -24.66 11.76 2.84
CA GLY A 203 -24.12 10.52 3.37
C GLY A 203 -24.07 9.42 2.33
N THR A 204 -23.32 8.37 2.64
CA THR A 204 -23.13 7.21 1.78
C THR A 204 -23.05 5.92 2.58
N GLU A 205 -23.45 4.81 1.98
CA GLU A 205 -23.20 3.47 2.49
C GLU A 205 -22.79 2.55 1.34
N SER A 206 -21.95 1.56 1.67
CA SER A 206 -21.71 0.46 0.75
C SER A 206 -23.01 -0.34 0.65
N GLY A 207 -23.57 -0.44 -0.57
CA GLY A 207 -24.75 -1.25 -0.86
C GLY A 207 -24.48 -2.74 -0.62
N TYR A 208 -25.34 -3.61 -1.15
CA TYR A 208 -25.20 -5.06 -0.97
C TYR A 208 -23.80 -5.56 -1.39
N ILE A 209 -22.94 -5.81 -0.39
CA ILE A 209 -21.55 -6.30 -0.54
C ILE A 209 -20.74 -5.39 -1.50
N GLY A 210 -21.01 -4.08 -1.52
CA GLY A 210 -20.29 -3.13 -2.39
C GLY A 210 -20.62 -3.23 -3.89
N ALA A 211 -21.64 -4.00 -4.28
CA ALA A 211 -22.12 -4.06 -5.66
C ALA A 211 -22.63 -2.69 -6.19
N TYR A 212 -23.00 -1.79 -5.28
CA TYR A 212 -23.34 -0.41 -5.57
C TYR A 212 -22.94 0.49 -4.39
N GLY A 213 -22.82 1.78 -4.65
CA GLY A 213 -22.74 2.82 -3.62
C GLY A 213 -24.07 3.55 -3.50
N LYS A 214 -24.64 3.64 -2.30
CA LYS A 214 -25.89 4.39 -2.07
C LYS A 214 -25.57 5.77 -1.51
N LEU A 215 -26.24 6.78 -2.02
CA LEU A 215 -26.12 8.18 -1.62
C LEU A 215 -27.45 8.69 -1.07
N TRP A 216 -27.43 9.47 0.00
CA TRP A 216 -28.60 10.21 0.49
C TRP A 216 -28.20 11.63 0.89
N GLY A 217 -29.13 12.57 0.71
CA GLY A 217 -28.97 13.97 1.07
C GLY A 217 -29.91 14.39 2.20
N PRO A 218 -29.82 15.66 2.64
CA PRO A 218 -30.66 16.19 3.71
C PRO A 218 -32.13 16.29 3.30
N ASP A 219 -32.39 16.65 2.05
CA ASP A 219 -33.70 16.78 1.46
C ASP A 219 -33.68 16.16 0.07
N GLY A 220 -34.41 15.07 -0.15
CA GLY A 220 -34.54 14.47 -1.48
C GLY A 220 -34.58 12.95 -1.50
N PRO A 221 -34.65 12.37 -2.71
CA PRO A 221 -34.61 10.92 -2.88
C PRO A 221 -33.22 10.37 -2.59
N THR A 222 -33.14 9.04 -2.48
CA THR A 222 -31.87 8.33 -2.38
C THR A 222 -31.38 7.90 -3.77
N TYR A 223 -30.07 7.91 -3.97
CA TYR A 223 -29.43 7.58 -5.24
C TYR A 223 -28.56 6.34 -5.10
N ARG A 224 -28.31 5.69 -6.22
CA ARG A 224 -27.34 4.59 -6.32
C ARG A 224 -26.36 4.85 -7.46
N VAL A 225 -25.10 4.54 -7.20
CA VAL A 225 -24.00 4.48 -8.16
C VAL A 225 -23.70 3.00 -8.36
N PHE A 226 -23.75 2.49 -9.60
CA PHE A 226 -23.56 1.08 -9.92
C PHE A 226 -23.00 0.91 -11.34
N VAL A 227 -22.53 -0.28 -11.67
CA VAL A 227 -22.16 -0.67 -13.04
C VAL A 227 -23.37 -1.38 -13.65
N ASP A 228 -23.83 -0.93 -14.81
CA ASP A 228 -24.97 -1.52 -15.49
C ASP A 228 -24.59 -2.73 -16.36
N GLU A 229 -25.56 -3.25 -17.11
CA GLU A 229 -25.35 -4.40 -18.00
C GLU A 229 -24.43 -4.14 -19.22
N TYR A 230 -24.02 -2.89 -19.44
CA TYR A 230 -23.12 -2.48 -20.51
C TYR A 230 -21.71 -2.14 -20.01
N ASP A 231 -21.40 -2.50 -18.76
CA ASP A 231 -20.16 -2.16 -18.06
C ASP A 231 -19.96 -0.64 -17.86
N ASP A 232 -21.04 0.14 -17.91
CA ASP A 232 -21.01 1.58 -17.70
C ASP A 232 -21.29 1.94 -16.24
N LEU A 233 -20.49 2.87 -15.69
CA LEU A 233 -20.78 3.46 -14.39
C LEU A 233 -21.99 4.40 -14.53
N VAL A 234 -23.04 4.15 -13.76
CA VAL A 234 -24.31 4.89 -13.87
C VAL A 234 -24.79 5.40 -12.51
N VAL A 235 -25.51 6.51 -12.56
CA VAL A 235 -26.27 7.08 -11.43
C VAL A 235 -27.76 6.93 -11.71
N ALA A 236 -28.51 6.41 -10.74
CA ALA A 236 -29.97 6.32 -10.81
C ALA A 236 -30.62 6.56 -9.44
N LEU A 237 -31.93 6.72 -9.41
CA LEU A 237 -32.70 6.67 -8.17
C LEU A 237 -32.60 5.27 -7.56
N HIS A 238 -32.43 5.21 -6.25
CA HIS A 238 -32.32 3.94 -5.53
C HIS A 238 -33.65 3.16 -5.54
N ASP A 239 -34.76 3.86 -5.30
CA ASP A 239 -36.11 3.28 -5.20
C ASP A 239 -36.78 3.06 -6.58
N ASP A 240 -36.18 3.59 -7.66
CA ASP A 240 -36.63 3.38 -9.05
C ASP A 240 -35.44 2.97 -9.94
N PRO A 241 -34.93 1.74 -9.74
CA PRO A 241 -33.71 1.26 -10.40
C PRO A 241 -33.83 1.14 -11.93
N ASP A 242 -35.05 0.96 -12.42
CA ASP A 242 -35.38 0.78 -13.84
C ASP A 242 -35.85 2.09 -14.51
N GLY A 243 -35.94 3.17 -13.74
CA GLY A 243 -36.25 4.50 -14.22
C GLY A 243 -35.08 5.17 -14.96
N LYS A 244 -34.96 6.48 -14.77
CA LYS A 244 -33.90 7.26 -15.42
C LYS A 244 -32.51 6.87 -14.88
N ARG A 245 -31.68 6.33 -15.77
CA ARG A 245 -30.25 6.07 -15.54
C ARG A 245 -29.41 7.09 -16.31
N ILE A 246 -28.33 7.57 -15.70
CA ILE A 246 -27.41 8.52 -16.33
C ILE A 246 -26.00 7.97 -16.23
N THR A 247 -25.38 7.72 -17.38
CA THR A 247 -23.98 7.29 -17.47
C THR A 247 -23.05 8.38 -17.00
N VAL A 248 -22.07 7.99 -16.19
CA VAL A 248 -20.92 8.79 -15.77
C VAL A 248 -19.85 8.60 -16.84
N ASP A 249 -19.47 9.66 -17.54
CA ASP A 249 -18.45 9.57 -18.59
C ASP A 249 -17.08 9.31 -17.95
N LEU A 250 -16.46 8.20 -18.34
CA LEU A 250 -15.12 7.80 -17.91
C LEU A 250 -14.19 7.81 -19.14
N PRO A 251 -13.84 9.00 -19.67
CA PRO A 251 -13.14 9.12 -20.97
C PRO A 251 -11.75 8.49 -20.96
N ASN A 252 -11.17 8.27 -19.78
CA ASN A 252 -9.88 7.62 -19.57
C ASN A 252 -9.99 6.24 -18.91
N GLY A 253 -11.20 5.65 -18.90
CA GLY A 253 -11.51 4.44 -18.15
C GLY A 253 -11.66 4.69 -16.65
N ALA A 254 -11.72 3.61 -15.88
CA ALA A 254 -11.86 3.68 -14.44
C ALA A 254 -10.65 4.36 -13.78
N PRO A 255 -10.84 5.20 -12.75
CA PRO A 255 -9.77 5.84 -12.02
C PRO A 255 -8.81 4.83 -11.40
N SER A 256 -7.53 5.16 -11.47
CA SER A 256 -6.44 4.41 -10.86
C SER A 256 -5.76 5.20 -9.74
N LEU A 257 -5.88 6.54 -9.77
CA LEU A 257 -5.26 7.44 -8.80
C LEU A 257 -6.32 8.22 -7.99
N PRO A 258 -6.03 8.61 -6.74
CA PRO A 258 -7.02 9.26 -5.88
C PRO A 258 -7.59 10.57 -6.45
N TYR A 259 -6.80 11.35 -7.20
CA TYR A 259 -7.30 12.58 -7.82
C TYR A 259 -8.26 12.29 -9.00
N GLU A 260 -8.11 11.13 -9.66
CA GLU A 260 -9.01 10.69 -10.74
C GLU A 260 -10.34 10.25 -10.14
N LEU A 261 -10.29 9.47 -9.04
CA LEU A 261 -11.50 9.08 -8.31
C LEU A 261 -12.28 10.31 -7.83
N ARG A 262 -11.57 11.32 -7.30
CA ARG A 262 -12.18 12.59 -6.91
C ARG A 262 -12.86 13.30 -8.09
N ALA A 263 -12.23 13.34 -9.26
CA ALA A 263 -12.83 13.94 -10.46
C ALA A 263 -14.13 13.21 -10.86
N VAL A 264 -14.14 11.87 -10.81
CA VAL A 264 -15.37 11.09 -11.04
C VAL A 264 -16.44 11.38 -9.97
N GLY A 265 -16.04 11.54 -8.71
CA GLY A 265 -16.93 12.00 -7.64
C GLY A 265 -17.55 13.38 -7.93
N GLU A 266 -16.78 14.30 -8.52
CA GLU A 266 -17.26 15.62 -8.98
C GLU A 266 -18.29 15.49 -10.12
N ASP A 267 -18.06 14.59 -11.08
CA ASP A 267 -18.99 14.32 -12.17
C ASP A 267 -20.29 13.68 -11.68
N ILE A 268 -20.23 12.70 -10.78
CA ILE A 268 -21.41 12.10 -10.14
C ILE A 268 -22.20 13.17 -9.39
N ALA A 269 -21.53 14.02 -8.60
CA ALA A 269 -22.18 15.11 -7.89
C ALA A 269 -22.85 16.11 -8.85
N ALA A 270 -22.22 16.43 -9.97
CA ALA A 270 -22.78 17.29 -11.01
C ALA A 270 -24.02 16.65 -11.67
N ILE A 271 -23.98 15.36 -11.98
CA ILE A 271 -25.11 14.60 -12.52
C ILE A 271 -26.31 14.66 -11.57
N ILE A 272 -26.08 14.42 -10.28
CA ILE A 272 -27.12 14.46 -9.24
C ILE A 272 -27.77 15.85 -9.20
N ARG A 273 -26.96 16.91 -9.10
CA ARG A 273 -27.43 18.30 -9.06
C ARG A 273 -28.21 18.71 -10.31
N ALA A 274 -27.80 18.24 -11.49
CA ALA A 274 -28.42 18.66 -12.76
C ALA A 274 -29.71 17.91 -13.11
N ASN A 275 -29.90 16.70 -12.57
CA ASN A 275 -30.94 15.80 -13.06
C ASN A 275 -31.96 15.36 -12.02
N PHE A 276 -31.66 15.55 -10.74
CA PHE A 276 -32.48 15.04 -9.66
C PHE A 276 -32.70 16.04 -8.49
N ALA A 277 -32.19 17.26 -8.63
CA ALA A 277 -32.49 18.39 -7.74
C ALA A 277 -33.84 19.03 -8.06
#